data_AF-A0AAD7GMA7-F1
#
_entry.id   AF-A0AAD7GMA7-F1
#
_cell.length_a   1.000
_cell.length_b   1.000
_cell.length_c   1.000
_cell.angle_alpha   90.00
_cell.angle_beta   90.00
_cell.angle_gamma   90.00
#
_symmetry.space_group_name_H-M   'P 1'
#
loop_
_entity.id
_entity.type
_entity.pdbx_description
1 polymer ?
#
loop_
_entity_poly.entity_id
_entity_poly.type
_entity_poly.pdbx_seq_one_letter_code
_entity_poly.pdbx_strand_id
1 'polypeptide(L)'
;MSRSILSVLCFILVPGLCLVGLYNIQTARFHSHVDFEAPWPEVSAIPFGSLVTLRHLSASGNYLHSHSRVYPEGSRQQQVSLVPERIAATKWRVYNASANYSTRTRDALQHPRLPIPDASTLKLEHVVTGKHLHSHDILPPVSKDKYLQEVSAYGFPGFVGDANDSWDLELTEDSAVLTMASPVRLRHMLTGCFLSAGGTLPEWGLGLREVICTRGAVGDLWLIEEAL
;
A
#
# COMPACT_ATOMS: atom_id res chain seq x y z
N MET A 1 -3.06 -1.29 72.61
CA MET A 1 -3.44 -2.63 72.09
C MET A 1 -2.95 -2.71 70.64
N SER A 2 -1.63 -2.76 70.40
CA SER A 2 -0.80 -3.98 70.22
C SER A 2 -1.51 -5.11 69.48
N ARG A 3 -1.11 -5.36 68.23
CA ARG A 3 -0.64 -6.67 67.75
C ARG A 3 0.37 -6.50 66.61
N SER A 4 1.63 -6.77 66.94
CA SER A 4 2.75 -7.05 66.04
C SER A 4 2.61 -8.47 65.47
N ILE A 5 3.09 -8.70 64.24
CA ILE A 5 3.44 -10.05 63.76
C ILE A 5 4.88 -10.00 63.22
N LEU A 6 5.60 -11.06 63.59
CA LEU A 6 7.04 -11.25 63.61
C LEU A 6 7.72 -11.18 62.24
N SER A 7 8.94 -10.65 62.29
CA SER A 7 9.99 -10.80 61.29
C SER A 7 10.73 -12.13 61.50
N VAL A 8 11.14 -12.78 60.41
CA VAL A 8 12.17 -13.84 60.44
C VAL A 8 13.28 -13.43 59.49
N LEU A 9 14.39 -12.96 60.06
CA LEU A 9 15.68 -12.79 59.40
C LEU A 9 16.73 -13.35 60.35
N CYS A 10 17.35 -14.45 59.94
CA CYS A 10 18.50 -15.05 60.59
C CYS A 10 19.68 -14.88 59.64
N PHE A 11 20.67 -14.06 59.99
CA PHE A 11 22.09 -14.27 59.65
C PHE A 11 22.97 -13.42 60.58
N ILE A 12 23.47 -14.10 61.62
CA ILE A 12 24.84 -14.13 62.16
C ILE A 12 25.65 -12.81 62.23
N LEU A 13 26.04 -12.51 63.46
CA LEU A 13 27.00 -11.51 63.95
C LEU A 13 28.40 -11.57 63.30
N VAL A 14 28.94 -10.41 62.92
CA VAL A 14 30.36 -10.05 63.14
C VAL A 14 30.46 -8.54 63.46
N PRO A 15 31.12 -8.12 64.56
CA PRO A 15 31.31 -6.72 64.90
C PRO A 15 32.61 -6.15 64.33
N GLY A 16 32.56 -4.92 63.80
CA GLY A 16 33.72 -4.05 63.61
C GLY A 16 34.13 -3.80 62.16
N LEU A 17 33.64 -2.69 61.59
CA LEU A 17 34.47 -1.63 61.00
C LEU A 17 33.55 -0.48 60.55
N CYS A 18 33.95 0.73 60.90
CA CYS A 18 33.29 1.97 60.54
C CYS A 18 33.52 2.26 59.05
N LEU A 19 32.46 2.36 58.25
CA LEU A 19 32.49 3.02 56.94
C LEU A 19 31.33 4.02 56.88
N VAL A 20 31.68 5.29 56.83
CA VAL A 20 30.78 6.42 56.60
C VAL A 20 30.27 6.33 55.16
N GLY A 21 29.03 5.89 54.98
CA GLY A 21 28.33 5.92 53.70
C GLY A 21 27.18 6.91 53.75
N LEU A 22 27.42 8.15 53.28
CA LEU A 22 26.35 9.10 52.99
C LEU A 22 25.52 8.56 51.81
N TYR A 23 24.39 7.90 52.10
CA TYR A 23 23.42 7.60 51.05
C TYR A 23 22.58 8.84 50.76
N ASN A 24 22.93 9.51 49.66
CA ASN A 24 22.10 10.52 49.01
C ASN A 24 20.72 9.92 48.68
N ILE A 25 19.67 10.48 49.27
CA ILE A 25 18.30 10.28 48.78
C ILE A 25 18.17 11.17 47.54
N GLN A 26 18.55 10.66 46.37
CA GLN A 26 18.14 11.26 45.11
C GLN A 26 16.69 10.88 44.86
N THR A 27 15.83 11.89 44.87
CA THR A 27 14.46 11.83 44.37
C THR A 27 14.47 11.25 42.96
N ALA A 28 13.78 10.13 42.77
CA ALA A 28 13.57 9.55 41.45
C ALA A 28 12.78 10.55 40.60
N ARG A 29 13.48 11.27 39.72
CA ARG A 29 12.85 12.01 38.62
C ARG A 29 12.18 10.99 37.71
N PHE A 30 10.86 11.06 37.67
CA PHE A 30 10.03 10.42 36.66
C PHE A 30 10.51 10.95 35.30
N HIS A 31 11.34 10.17 34.60
CA HIS A 31 11.69 10.47 33.22
C HIS A 31 10.42 10.23 32.42
N SER A 32 9.85 11.29 31.86
CA SER A 32 8.79 11.20 30.87
C SER A 32 9.27 10.26 29.76
N HIS A 33 8.64 9.09 29.65
CA HIS A 33 8.59 8.37 28.38
C HIS A 33 8.03 9.37 27.37
N VAL A 34 8.89 9.89 26.51
CA VAL A 34 8.43 10.51 25.28
C VAL A 34 8.05 9.34 24.42
N ASP A 35 6.78 8.95 24.49
CA ASP A 35 6.22 8.07 23.48
C ASP A 35 6.42 8.81 22.15
N PHE A 36 7.28 8.26 21.29
CA PHE A 36 7.44 8.73 19.93
C PHE A 36 6.15 8.31 19.21
N GLU A 37 5.10 9.10 19.40
CA GLU A 37 3.90 9.04 18.59
C GLU A 37 4.38 9.27 17.15
N ALA A 38 4.32 8.21 16.33
CA ALA A 38 4.69 8.31 14.93
C ALA A 38 3.92 9.51 14.35
N PRO A 39 4.59 10.44 13.64
CA PRO A 39 3.91 11.61 13.10
C PRO A 39 2.67 11.16 12.32
N TRP A 40 1.54 11.82 12.59
CA TRP A 40 0.28 11.57 11.88
C TRP A 40 0.54 11.49 10.38
N PRO A 41 -0.10 10.55 9.65
CA PRO A 41 0.16 10.38 8.23
C PRO A 41 0.04 11.73 7.52
N GLU A 42 1.14 12.16 6.89
CA GLU A 42 1.21 13.47 6.25
C GLU A 42 0.34 13.45 4.99
N VAL A 43 -0.79 14.16 5.04
CA VAL A 43 -1.64 14.41 3.88
C VAL A 43 -0.89 15.37 2.97
N SER A 44 -0.51 14.90 1.79
CA SER A 44 0.29 15.65 0.83
C SER A 44 -0.13 15.35 -0.60
N ALA A 45 0.11 16.31 -1.49
CA ALA A 45 -0.10 16.12 -2.91
C ALA A 45 0.87 15.06 -3.45
N ILE A 46 0.38 14.15 -4.29
CA ILE A 46 1.18 13.04 -4.82
C ILE A 46 1.76 13.45 -6.17
N PRO A 47 3.08 13.62 -6.31
CA PRO A 47 3.65 13.93 -7.61
C PRO A 47 3.83 12.69 -8.49
N PHE A 48 3.86 12.89 -9.81
CA PHE A 48 4.28 11.83 -10.73
C PHE A 48 5.69 11.32 -10.40
N GLY A 49 5.91 10.03 -10.60
CA GLY A 49 7.14 9.31 -10.24
C GLY A 49 7.17 8.76 -8.82
N SER A 50 6.24 9.16 -7.95
CA SER A 50 6.18 8.69 -6.56
C SER A 50 5.94 7.19 -6.45
N LEU A 51 6.49 6.60 -5.39
CA LEU A 51 6.15 5.23 -4.98
C LEU A 51 4.92 5.27 -4.08
N VAL A 52 3.87 4.58 -4.52
CA VAL A 52 2.57 4.56 -3.84
C VAL A 52 2.13 3.17 -3.44
N THR A 53 1.25 3.12 -2.45
CA THR A 53 0.50 1.92 -2.06
C THR A 53 -0.99 2.25 -2.17
N LEU A 54 -1.74 1.41 -2.89
CA LEU A 54 -3.18 1.57 -3.07
C LEU A 54 -3.93 0.65 -2.12
N ARG A 55 -4.73 1.21 -1.23
CA ARG A 55 -5.62 0.49 -0.31
C ARG A 55 -7.03 0.45 -0.85
N HIS A 56 -7.63 -0.72 -0.93
CA HIS A 56 -9.02 -0.91 -1.30
C HIS A 56 -9.95 -0.48 -0.16
N LEU A 57 -10.86 0.46 -0.38
CA LEU A 57 -11.76 1.03 0.64
C LEU A 57 -12.99 0.15 0.94
N SER A 58 -12.78 -1.17 0.99
CA SER A 58 -13.75 -2.12 1.57
C SER A 58 -13.51 -2.32 3.08
N ALA A 59 -14.45 -2.97 3.77
CA ALA A 59 -14.31 -3.35 5.18
C ALA A 59 -13.01 -4.11 5.52
N SER A 60 -12.40 -4.81 4.55
CA SER A 60 -11.15 -5.55 4.73
C SER A 60 -9.88 -4.70 4.64
N GLY A 61 -9.91 -3.53 3.99
CA GLY A 61 -8.75 -2.63 3.90
C GLY A 61 -7.50 -3.20 3.20
N ASN A 62 -7.64 -4.18 2.31
CA ASN A 62 -6.50 -4.84 1.65
C ASN A 62 -5.78 -3.94 0.62
N TYR A 63 -4.53 -4.29 0.31
CA TYR A 63 -3.64 -3.54 -0.58
C TYR A 63 -3.47 -4.18 -1.96
N LEU A 64 -3.39 -3.35 -3.00
CA LEU A 64 -3.07 -3.79 -4.36
C LEU A 64 -1.66 -4.39 -4.41
N HIS A 65 -1.58 -5.63 -4.85
CA HIS A 65 -0.38 -6.45 -4.78
C HIS A 65 -0.11 -7.18 -6.10
N SER A 66 1.17 -7.43 -6.36
CA SER A 66 1.57 -8.35 -7.43
C SER A 66 2.84 -9.12 -7.05
N HIS A 67 3.04 -10.26 -7.69
CA HIS A 67 4.16 -11.17 -7.43
C HIS A 67 4.43 -12.01 -8.67
N SER A 68 5.54 -12.77 -8.72
CA SER A 68 6.01 -13.43 -9.95
C SER A 68 5.16 -14.61 -10.45
N ARG A 69 4.08 -15.01 -9.77
CA ARG A 69 3.20 -16.09 -10.27
C ARG A 69 2.32 -15.55 -11.39
N VAL A 70 1.94 -16.45 -12.30
CA VAL A 70 1.06 -16.15 -13.43
C VAL A 70 -0.29 -16.84 -13.27
N TYR A 71 -1.33 -16.34 -13.94
CA TYR A 71 -2.61 -17.03 -13.97
C TYR A 71 -2.49 -18.39 -14.70
N PRO A 72 -3.12 -19.47 -14.21
CA PRO A 72 -3.07 -20.78 -14.87
C PRO A 72 -3.95 -20.85 -16.12
N GLU A 73 -4.98 -19.99 -16.19
CA GLU A 73 -5.86 -19.81 -17.34
C GLU A 73 -5.91 -18.31 -17.73
N GLY A 74 -6.82 -17.94 -18.63
CA GLY A 74 -6.92 -16.57 -19.13
C GLY A 74 -5.67 -16.18 -19.92
N SER A 75 -5.11 -15.02 -19.61
CA SER A 75 -3.97 -14.46 -20.35
C SER A 75 -2.63 -15.15 -20.07
N ARG A 76 -2.55 -15.89 -18.95
CA ARG A 76 -1.29 -16.42 -18.39
C ARG A 76 -0.25 -15.34 -18.07
N GLN A 77 -0.70 -14.10 -17.84
CA GLN A 77 0.14 -13.00 -17.38
C GLN A 77 0.28 -13.02 -15.86
N GLN A 78 1.10 -12.11 -15.33
CA GLN A 78 1.42 -12.06 -13.90
C GLN A 78 0.18 -11.68 -13.08
N GLN A 79 0.00 -12.35 -11.95
CA GLN A 79 -1.17 -12.17 -11.08
C GLN A 79 -1.16 -10.80 -10.41
N VAL A 80 -2.34 -10.19 -10.31
CA VAL A 80 -2.63 -9.05 -9.44
C VAL A 80 -3.70 -9.47 -8.44
N SER A 81 -3.49 -9.13 -7.18
CA SER A 81 -4.33 -9.58 -6.07
C SER A 81 -4.44 -8.50 -5.00
N LEU A 82 -5.27 -8.76 -3.98
CA LEU A 82 -5.27 -7.98 -2.73
C LEU A 82 -4.74 -8.79 -1.55
N VAL A 83 -3.88 -8.16 -0.77
CA VAL A 83 -3.20 -8.73 0.42
C VAL A 83 -3.44 -7.83 1.64
N PRO A 84 -3.59 -8.37 2.86
CA PRO A 84 -3.84 -7.53 4.04
C PRO A 84 -2.59 -6.80 4.53
N GLU A 85 -1.39 -7.34 4.30
CA GLU A 85 -0.15 -6.73 4.75
C GLU A 85 0.41 -5.71 3.75
N ARG A 86 0.83 -4.54 4.26
CA ARG A 86 1.60 -3.56 3.49
C ARG A 86 3.07 -3.99 3.39
N ILE A 87 3.50 -4.43 2.21
CA ILE A 87 4.83 -5.01 1.96
C ILE A 87 5.49 -4.41 0.71
N ALA A 88 6.75 -4.77 0.41
CA ALA A 88 7.43 -4.27 -0.78
C ALA A 88 6.68 -4.60 -2.10
N ALA A 89 5.99 -5.75 -2.14
CA ALA A 89 5.19 -6.21 -3.26
C ALA A 89 3.81 -5.51 -3.40
N THR A 90 3.52 -4.51 -2.56
CA THR A 90 2.35 -3.63 -2.71
C THR A 90 2.72 -2.24 -3.23
N LYS A 91 3.99 -2.03 -3.60
CA LYS A 91 4.49 -0.73 -4.08
C LYS A 91 4.34 -0.61 -5.59
N TRP A 92 3.76 0.51 -6.01
CA TRP A 92 3.55 0.87 -7.41
C TRP A 92 4.15 2.24 -7.67
N ARG A 93 4.82 2.43 -8.80
CA ARG A 93 5.28 3.75 -9.24
C ARG A 93 4.27 4.34 -10.20
N VAL A 94 3.87 5.58 -9.94
CA VAL A 94 2.87 6.28 -10.77
C VAL A 94 3.56 7.07 -11.87
N TYR A 95 3.17 6.85 -13.11
CA TYR A 95 3.59 7.64 -14.26
C TYR A 95 2.41 8.35 -14.91
N ASN A 96 2.66 9.47 -15.58
CA ASN A 96 1.64 10.16 -16.37
C ASN A 96 1.46 9.44 -17.71
N ALA A 97 0.28 8.92 -18.03
CA ALA A 97 0.07 8.24 -19.31
C ALA A 97 -0.08 9.20 -20.50
N SER A 98 -0.41 10.46 -20.25
CA SER A 98 -0.71 11.48 -21.27
C SER A 98 0.54 12.17 -21.83
N ALA A 99 1.67 12.08 -21.15
CA ALA A 99 2.94 12.51 -21.74
C ALA A 99 3.47 11.40 -22.66
N ASN A 100 4.12 11.77 -23.78
CA ASN A 100 4.77 10.78 -24.65
C ASN A 100 6.01 10.18 -23.93
N TYR A 101 5.81 9.17 -23.09
CA TYR A 101 6.86 8.44 -22.36
C TYR A 101 7.66 7.52 -23.30
N SER A 102 8.32 8.11 -24.30
CA SER A 102 9.29 7.41 -25.15
C SER A 102 10.61 7.10 -24.43
N THR A 103 10.84 7.63 -23.24
CA THR A 103 12.03 7.33 -22.43
C THR A 103 11.66 7.15 -20.96
N ARG A 104 11.72 5.90 -20.48
CA ARG A 104 11.62 5.51 -19.04
C ARG A 104 12.53 6.34 -18.11
N THR A 105 13.54 7.01 -18.66
CA THR A 105 14.64 7.66 -17.95
C THR A 105 14.57 9.18 -17.88
N ARG A 106 13.63 9.87 -18.58
CA ARG A 106 13.61 11.34 -18.53
C ARG A 106 12.61 11.95 -17.54
N ASP A 107 11.43 11.40 -17.33
CA ASP A 107 10.43 12.18 -16.57
C ASP A 107 10.44 11.96 -15.06
N ALA A 108 10.80 10.77 -14.58
CA ALA A 108 10.86 10.50 -13.13
C ALA A 108 12.01 11.25 -12.41
N LEU A 109 13.01 11.73 -13.15
CA LEU A 109 14.19 12.41 -12.59
C LEU A 109 14.39 13.85 -13.10
N GLN A 110 13.73 14.26 -14.19
CA GLN A 110 14.06 15.49 -14.92
C GLN A 110 12.89 16.48 -15.03
N HIS A 111 11.68 16.11 -14.57
CA HIS A 111 10.57 17.05 -14.43
C HIS A 111 10.32 17.39 -12.96
N PRO A 112 9.96 18.65 -12.65
CA PRO A 112 9.55 19.01 -11.30
C PRO A 112 8.41 18.09 -10.89
N ARG A 113 8.42 17.69 -9.61
CA ARG A 113 7.45 16.84 -8.92
C ARG A 113 6.04 17.44 -9.00
N LEU A 114 5.44 17.41 -10.19
CA LEU A 114 4.12 17.96 -10.43
C LEU A 114 3.11 17.04 -9.75
N PRO A 115 2.26 17.57 -8.84
CA PRO A 115 1.12 16.85 -8.30
C PRO A 115 0.31 16.21 -9.41
N ILE A 116 -0.26 15.03 -9.14
CA ILE A 116 -1.26 14.39 -10.00
C ILE A 116 -2.53 15.25 -9.93
N PRO A 117 -2.92 15.95 -11.00
CA PRO A 117 -4.20 16.66 -11.03
C PRO A 117 -5.36 15.67 -11.14
N ASP A 118 -6.57 16.14 -10.84
CA ASP A 118 -7.79 15.42 -11.17
C ASP A 118 -7.85 15.05 -12.67
N ALA A 119 -8.60 14.00 -12.99
CA ALA A 119 -8.82 13.48 -14.34
C ALA A 119 -7.52 13.13 -15.08
N SER A 120 -6.43 12.86 -14.35
CA SER A 120 -5.19 12.36 -14.92
C SER A 120 -5.32 10.93 -15.40
N THR A 121 -4.75 10.62 -16.55
CA THR A 121 -4.50 9.24 -16.96
C THR A 121 -3.14 8.79 -16.44
N LEU A 122 -3.11 7.66 -15.76
CA LEU A 122 -1.95 7.11 -15.07
C LEU A 122 -1.51 5.78 -15.68
N LYS A 123 -0.21 5.48 -15.54
CA LYS A 123 0.31 4.10 -15.60
C LYS A 123 0.89 3.74 -14.24
N LEU A 124 0.63 2.51 -13.79
CA LEU A 124 1.08 2.00 -12.50
C LEU A 124 2.09 0.87 -12.73
N GLU A 125 3.36 1.10 -12.43
CA GLU A 125 4.42 0.10 -12.55
C GLU A 125 4.68 -0.56 -11.19
N HIS A 126 4.48 -1.87 -11.11
CA HIS A 126 4.81 -2.63 -9.91
C HIS A 126 6.32 -2.59 -9.65
N VAL A 127 6.73 -2.04 -8.50
CA VAL A 127 8.13 -1.71 -8.23
C VAL A 127 9.03 -2.95 -8.23
N VAL A 128 8.55 -4.07 -7.67
CA VAL A 128 9.37 -5.29 -7.54
C VAL A 128 9.59 -5.98 -8.88
N THR A 129 8.59 -6.00 -9.76
CA THR A 129 8.67 -6.77 -11.03
C THR A 129 8.84 -5.91 -12.27
N GLY A 130 8.71 -4.59 -12.18
CA GLY A 130 8.80 -3.65 -13.30
C GLY A 130 7.72 -3.84 -14.38
N LYS A 131 6.59 -4.43 -14.01
CA LYS A 131 5.43 -4.70 -14.88
C LYS A 131 4.32 -3.70 -14.61
N HIS A 132 3.55 -3.34 -15.61
CA HIS A 132 2.46 -2.37 -15.48
C HIS A 132 1.14 -3.05 -15.12
N LEU A 133 0.31 -2.37 -14.34
CA LEU A 133 -1.08 -2.77 -14.10
C LEU A 133 -1.84 -2.72 -15.44
N HIS A 134 -2.38 -3.86 -15.84
CA HIS A 134 -2.89 -4.10 -17.17
C HIS A 134 -4.30 -4.69 -17.11
N SER A 135 -5.17 -4.31 -18.05
CA SER A 135 -6.46 -4.94 -18.25
C SER A 135 -6.75 -5.17 -19.73
N HIS A 136 -7.46 -6.24 -20.02
CA HIS A 136 -7.79 -6.68 -21.39
C HIS A 136 -9.13 -7.41 -21.42
N ASP A 137 -9.68 -7.61 -22.63
CA ASP A 137 -10.96 -8.30 -22.84
C ASP A 137 -10.83 -9.83 -22.71
N ILE A 138 -10.32 -10.28 -21.57
CA ILE A 138 -10.20 -11.67 -21.15
C ILE A 138 -10.96 -11.80 -19.84
N LEU A 139 -11.75 -12.87 -19.66
CA LEU A 139 -12.49 -13.08 -18.41
C LEU A 139 -11.54 -13.36 -17.24
N PRO A 140 -11.83 -12.87 -16.01
CA PRO A 140 -11.08 -13.26 -14.82
C PRO A 140 -11.13 -14.78 -14.60
N PRO A 141 -10.07 -15.38 -14.05
CA PRO A 141 -10.02 -16.83 -13.79
C PRO A 141 -11.04 -17.30 -12.75
N VAL A 142 -11.46 -16.47 -11.80
CA VAL A 142 -12.44 -16.88 -10.76
C VAL A 142 -13.77 -16.18 -10.94
N SER A 143 -13.78 -14.85 -10.96
CA SER A 143 -15.01 -14.06 -11.13
C SER A 143 -15.44 -14.07 -12.59
N LYS A 144 -16.14 -15.13 -13.01
CA LYS A 144 -16.58 -15.34 -14.40
C LYS A 144 -17.96 -14.70 -14.64
N ASP A 145 -17.96 -13.43 -15.06
CA ASP A 145 -19.13 -12.73 -15.58
C ASP A 145 -18.76 -11.93 -16.83
N LYS A 146 -19.67 -11.83 -17.80
CA LYS A 146 -19.43 -11.19 -19.12
C LYS A 146 -19.11 -9.68 -19.04
N TYR A 147 -19.40 -9.03 -17.91
CA TYR A 147 -19.07 -7.63 -17.67
C TYR A 147 -17.71 -7.45 -16.98
N LEU A 148 -16.99 -8.54 -16.70
CA LEU A 148 -15.72 -8.52 -16.00
C LEU A 148 -14.55 -8.77 -16.96
N GLN A 149 -13.41 -8.16 -16.63
CA GLN A 149 -12.14 -8.33 -17.29
C GLN A 149 -11.06 -8.72 -16.29
N GLU A 150 -10.15 -9.59 -16.72
CA GLU A 150 -8.95 -9.98 -16.00
C GLU A 150 -8.04 -8.77 -15.87
N VAL A 151 -7.59 -8.51 -14.64
CA VAL A 151 -6.52 -7.54 -14.35
C VAL A 151 -5.27 -8.33 -14.06
N SER A 152 -4.16 -7.92 -14.68
CA SER A 152 -2.87 -8.59 -14.58
C SER A 152 -1.75 -7.57 -14.49
N ALA A 153 -0.52 -8.04 -14.28
CA ALA A 153 0.68 -7.23 -14.44
C ALA A 153 1.42 -7.66 -15.71
N TYR A 154 1.62 -6.73 -16.64
CA TYR A 154 2.14 -7.01 -17.97
C TYR A 154 3.42 -6.24 -18.29
N GLY A 155 4.18 -6.76 -19.26
CA GLY A 155 5.40 -6.15 -19.75
C GLY A 155 6.67 -6.93 -19.44
N PHE A 156 7.78 -6.37 -19.91
CA PHE A 156 9.13 -6.92 -19.85
C PHE A 156 10.15 -5.80 -19.53
N PRO A 157 11.39 -6.12 -19.16
CA PRO A 157 12.42 -5.10 -18.95
C PRO A 157 12.55 -4.16 -20.16
N GLY A 158 12.40 -2.85 -19.95
CA GLY A 158 12.41 -1.85 -21.03
C GLY A 158 11.03 -1.55 -21.66
N PHE A 159 9.99 -2.34 -21.40
CA PHE A 159 8.62 -2.09 -21.88
C PHE A 159 8.01 -0.79 -21.33
N VAL A 160 7.83 0.22 -22.16
CA VAL A 160 7.26 1.53 -21.75
C VAL A 160 5.75 1.48 -21.45
N GLY A 161 5.13 0.33 -21.64
CA GLY A 161 3.68 0.14 -21.54
C GLY A 161 2.98 0.37 -22.87
N ASP A 162 1.82 -0.26 -23.05
CA ASP A 162 0.91 -0.01 -24.17
C ASP A 162 -0.33 0.77 -23.71
N ALA A 163 -1.41 0.76 -24.50
CA ALA A 163 -2.63 1.50 -24.20
C ALA A 163 -3.55 0.79 -23.19
N ASN A 164 -3.38 -0.52 -22.96
CA ASN A 164 -4.10 -1.31 -21.96
C ASN A 164 -3.48 -1.17 -20.54
N ASP A 165 -2.41 -0.39 -20.42
CA ASP A 165 -1.78 -0.06 -19.13
C ASP A 165 -2.27 1.28 -18.55
N SER A 166 -3.15 1.99 -19.27
CA SER A 166 -3.60 3.34 -18.96
C SER A 166 -4.90 3.34 -18.13
N TRP A 167 -4.87 4.05 -17.01
CA TRP A 167 -5.98 4.14 -16.06
C TRP A 167 -6.33 5.61 -15.79
N ASP A 168 -7.54 6.02 -16.14
CA ASP A 168 -8.07 7.34 -15.79
C ASP A 168 -8.40 7.37 -14.29
N LEU A 169 -7.86 8.36 -13.60
CA LEU A 169 -8.14 8.63 -12.20
C LEU A 169 -9.40 9.48 -12.10
N GLU A 170 -10.39 9.00 -11.33
CA GLU A 170 -11.62 9.72 -11.04
C GLU A 170 -11.71 9.98 -9.53
N LEU A 171 -11.65 11.24 -9.14
CA LEU A 171 -11.86 11.64 -7.74
C LEU A 171 -13.35 11.61 -7.38
N THR A 172 -13.64 11.38 -6.10
CA THR A 172 -14.99 11.60 -5.57
C THR A 172 -15.30 13.08 -5.28
N GLU A 173 -14.28 13.92 -5.20
CA GLU A 173 -14.37 15.36 -4.90
C GLU A 173 -13.38 16.16 -5.77
N ASP A 174 -13.81 17.31 -6.28
CA ASP A 174 -13.07 18.14 -7.24
C ASP A 174 -11.84 18.83 -6.59
N SER A 175 -10.69 18.16 -6.53
CA SER A 175 -9.42 18.73 -6.03
C SER A 175 -8.18 17.95 -6.52
N ALA A 176 -6.99 18.21 -5.97
CA ALA A 176 -5.80 17.41 -6.28
C ALA A 176 -5.83 16.06 -5.53
N VAL A 177 -5.12 15.04 -6.03
CA VAL A 177 -5.01 13.76 -5.32
C VAL A 177 -4.10 13.91 -4.10
N LEU A 178 -4.67 13.74 -2.92
CA LEU A 178 -3.97 13.82 -1.64
C LEU A 178 -3.80 12.43 -1.02
N THR A 179 -2.61 12.17 -0.44
CA THR A 179 -2.37 10.95 0.34
C THR A 179 -3.37 10.84 1.49
N MET A 180 -3.88 9.63 1.73
CA MET A 180 -4.77 9.29 2.85
C MET A 180 -6.11 10.03 2.92
N ALA A 181 -6.37 11.00 2.03
CA ALA A 181 -7.54 11.87 2.11
C ALA A 181 -8.46 11.80 0.89
N SER A 182 -7.97 11.40 -0.28
CA SER A 182 -8.75 11.38 -1.53
C SER A 182 -9.12 9.96 -1.95
N PRO A 183 -10.37 9.50 -1.73
CA PRO A 183 -10.89 8.31 -2.39
C PRO A 183 -10.91 8.51 -3.91
N VAL A 184 -10.35 7.55 -4.63
CA VAL A 184 -10.30 7.55 -6.10
C VAL A 184 -10.90 6.28 -6.68
N ARG A 185 -11.40 6.38 -7.90
CA ARG A 185 -11.64 5.23 -8.78
C ARG A 185 -10.58 5.22 -9.87
N LEU A 186 -10.25 4.02 -10.34
CA LEU A 186 -9.37 3.82 -11.48
C LEU A 186 -10.18 3.19 -12.60
N ARG A 187 -10.42 3.96 -13.66
CA ARG A 187 -11.13 3.51 -14.86
C ARG A 187 -10.13 3.14 -15.94
N HIS A 188 -10.15 1.90 -16.40
CA HIS A 188 -9.32 1.46 -17.50
C HIS A 188 -9.67 2.27 -18.77
N MET A 189 -8.69 2.93 -19.36
CA MET A 189 -8.91 3.95 -20.40
C MET A 189 -9.58 3.36 -21.64
N LEU A 190 -9.11 2.21 -22.13
CA LEU A 190 -9.62 1.64 -23.38
C LEU A 190 -11.00 0.99 -23.27
N THR A 191 -11.30 0.36 -22.14
CA THR A 191 -12.53 -0.45 -22.00
C THR A 191 -13.55 0.15 -21.05
N GLY A 192 -13.23 1.26 -20.38
CA GLY A 192 -14.11 1.98 -19.47
C GLY A 192 -14.51 1.20 -18.21
N CYS A 193 -13.91 0.03 -17.97
CA CYS A 193 -14.17 -0.76 -16.77
C CYS A 193 -13.43 -0.15 -15.56
N PHE A 194 -13.91 -0.45 -14.35
CA PHE A 194 -13.29 0.04 -13.12
C PHE A 194 -12.51 -1.04 -12.40
N LEU A 195 -11.34 -0.69 -11.88
CA LEU A 195 -10.53 -1.55 -11.02
C LEU A 195 -11.32 -1.88 -9.74
N SER A 196 -11.52 -3.16 -9.50
CA SER A 196 -12.40 -3.66 -8.45
C SER A 196 -11.87 -4.95 -7.81
N ALA A 197 -12.38 -5.26 -6.62
CA ALA A 197 -12.09 -6.50 -5.93
C ALA A 197 -13.05 -7.63 -6.38
N GLY A 198 -12.50 -8.77 -6.77
CA GLY A 198 -13.24 -9.97 -7.13
C GLY A 198 -13.40 -10.95 -5.97
N GLY A 199 -13.63 -12.21 -6.33
CA GLY A 199 -13.69 -13.35 -5.42
C GLY A 199 -12.34 -13.77 -4.84
N THR A 200 -12.31 -14.90 -4.14
CA THR A 200 -11.08 -15.47 -3.56
C THR A 200 -10.39 -16.38 -4.57
N LEU A 201 -9.09 -16.15 -4.79
CA LEU A 201 -8.27 -17.01 -5.64
C LEU A 201 -8.08 -18.40 -5.00
N PRO A 202 -8.08 -19.49 -5.78
CA PRO A 202 -7.73 -20.82 -5.30
C PRO A 202 -6.27 -20.92 -4.82
N GLU A 203 -5.85 -22.12 -4.44
CA GLU A 203 -4.48 -22.41 -3.95
C GLU A 203 -3.37 -21.88 -4.87
N TRP A 204 -3.58 -21.94 -6.19
CA TRP A 204 -2.61 -21.42 -7.16
C TRP A 204 -2.39 -19.90 -7.05
N GLY A 205 -3.36 -19.17 -6.50
CA GLY A 205 -3.32 -17.73 -6.20
C GLY A 205 -3.28 -17.44 -4.69
N LEU A 206 -2.80 -18.40 -3.89
CA LEU A 206 -2.48 -18.25 -2.47
C LEU A 206 -3.68 -17.91 -1.55
N GLY A 207 -4.92 -18.12 -2.00
CA GLY A 207 -6.10 -17.71 -1.20
C GLY A 207 -6.29 -16.18 -1.12
N LEU A 208 -5.51 -15.41 -1.90
CA LEU A 208 -5.62 -13.96 -1.94
C LEU A 208 -6.88 -13.54 -2.68
N ARG A 209 -7.30 -12.28 -2.52
CA ARG A 209 -8.47 -11.77 -3.24
C ARG A 209 -8.09 -11.40 -4.66
N GLU A 210 -8.90 -11.83 -5.62
CA GLU A 210 -8.76 -11.50 -7.03
C GLU A 210 -8.96 -9.99 -7.24
N VAL A 211 -8.24 -9.42 -8.20
CA VAL A 211 -8.49 -8.07 -8.72
C VAL A 211 -9.03 -8.21 -10.12
N ILE A 212 -10.12 -7.50 -10.40
CA ILE A 212 -10.88 -7.56 -11.65
C ILE A 212 -11.14 -6.15 -12.16
N CYS A 213 -11.60 -6.03 -13.41
CA CYS A 213 -12.08 -4.78 -13.96
C CYS A 213 -13.55 -4.92 -14.38
N THR A 214 -14.46 -4.17 -13.76
CA THR A 214 -15.92 -4.32 -13.93
C THR A 214 -16.52 -3.24 -14.83
N ARG A 215 -17.32 -3.64 -15.84
CA ARG A 215 -18.08 -2.73 -16.71
C ARG A 215 -19.49 -2.52 -16.16
N GLY A 216 -20.00 -1.30 -16.20
CA GLY A 216 -21.42 -1.00 -15.90
C GLY A 216 -21.79 -0.97 -14.42
N ALA A 217 -20.84 -1.14 -13.51
CA ALA A 217 -21.01 -0.87 -12.09
C ALA A 217 -20.27 0.44 -11.71
N VAL A 218 -20.69 1.05 -10.60
CA VAL A 218 -19.90 2.11 -9.96
C VAL A 218 -18.67 1.42 -9.36
N GLY A 219 -17.50 1.69 -9.92
CA GLY A 219 -16.24 1.06 -9.51
C GLY A 219 -15.90 1.19 -8.03
N ASP A 220 -15.01 0.33 -7.54
CA ASP A 220 -14.56 0.38 -6.16
C ASP A 220 -13.69 1.60 -5.88
N LEU A 221 -13.71 2.04 -4.62
CA LEU A 221 -12.91 3.14 -4.14
C LEU A 221 -11.55 2.66 -3.62
N TRP A 222 -10.53 3.44 -3.90
CA TRP A 222 -9.15 3.21 -3.51
C TRP A 222 -8.61 4.44 -2.79
N LEU A 223 -7.74 4.21 -1.81
CA LEU A 223 -6.99 5.26 -1.11
C LEU A 223 -5.52 5.12 -1.43
N ILE A 224 -4.85 6.22 -1.75
CA ILE A 224 -3.41 6.23 -1.99
C ILE A 224 -2.73 6.66 -0.68
N GLU A 225 -1.97 5.78 -0.04
CA GLU A 225 -1.52 5.99 1.34
C GLU A 225 -0.08 6.53 1.48
N GLU A 226 0.80 6.23 0.54
CA GLU A 226 2.21 6.64 0.59
C GLU A 226 2.59 7.30 -0.72
N ALA A 227 3.48 8.29 -0.65
CA ALA A 227 4.20 8.85 -1.77
C ALA A 227 5.64 9.13 -1.31
N LEU A 228 6.58 8.26 -1.67
CA LEU A 228 8.03 8.48 -1.47
C LEU A 228 8.71 8.92 -2.77
#